data_AF-A0A936XNL9-F1
#
_entry.id   AF-A0A936XNL9-F1
#
_cell.length_a   1.000
_cell.length_b   1.000
_cell.length_c   1.000
_cell.angle_alpha   90.00
_cell.angle_beta   90.00
_cell.angle_gamma   90.00
#
_symmetry.space_group_name_H-M   'P 1'
#
loop_
_entity.id
_entity.type
_entity.pdbx_description
1 polymer ?
#
loop_
_entity_poly.entity_id
_entity_poly.type
_entity_poly.pdbx_seq_one_letter_code
_entity_poly.pdbx_strand_id
1 'polypeptide(L)' 'MQELINKLMANAGISEEQATKALETIKDFVKEKFPMLGGAVDNMFGASGKDEEDGL' A
#
# COMPACT_ATOMS: atom_id res chain seq x y z
N MET A 1 -3.76 -1.74 6.05
CA MET A 1 -3.72 -0.94 4.81
C MET A 1 -5.00 -0.15 4.57
N GLN A 2 -6.20 -0.72 4.77
CA GLN A 2 -7.47 0.03 4.61
C GLN A 2 -7.54 1.32 5.45
N GLU A 3 -7.04 1.31 6.69
CA GLU A 3 -7.00 2.52 7.53
C GLU A 3 -6.22 3.67 6.86
N LEU A 4 -5.11 3.35 6.19
CA LEU A 4 -4.28 4.34 5.50
C LEU A 4 -4.99 4.87 4.24
N ILE A 5 -5.65 4.00 3.48
CA ILE A 5 -6.52 4.40 2.36
C ILE A 5 -7.59 5.37 2.85
N ASN A 6 -8.30 5.02 3.93
CA ASN A 6 -9.33 5.87 4.52
C ASN A 6 -8.78 7.24 4.95
N LYS A 7 -7.58 7.28 5.56
CA LYS A 7 -6.90 8.54 5.91
C LYS A 7 -6.53 9.36 4.68
N LEU A 8 -6.04 8.73 3.61
CA LEU A 8 -5.72 9.42 2.36
C LEU A 8 -6.96 10.03 1.73
N MET A 9 -8.06 9.28 1.63
CA MET A 9 -9.32 9.81 1.11
C MET A 9 -9.84 10.97 1.96
N ALA A 10 -9.87 10.82 3.29
CA ALA A 10 -10.40 11.82 4.20
C ALA A 10 -9.57 13.12 4.22
N ASN A 11 -8.24 12.99 4.20
CA ASN A 11 -7.35 14.13 4.38
C ASN A 11 -6.94 14.79 3.05
N ALA A 12 -6.87 14.03 1.97
CA ALA A 12 -6.49 14.55 0.65
C ALA A 12 -7.70 14.77 -0.28
N GLY A 13 -8.89 14.29 0.09
CA GLY A 13 -10.11 14.46 -0.72
C GLY A 13 -10.09 13.68 -2.03
N ILE A 14 -9.41 12.53 -2.04
CA ILE A 14 -9.22 11.70 -3.24
C ILE A 14 -10.10 10.44 -3.19
N SER A 15 -10.33 9.83 -4.35
CA SER A 15 -11.05 8.55 -4.43
C SER A 15 -10.21 7.39 -3.89
N GLU A 16 -10.86 6.27 -3.61
CA GLU A 16 -10.19 5.03 -3.20
C GLU A 16 -9.16 4.56 -4.25
N GLU A 17 -9.53 4.59 -5.53
CA GLU A 17 -8.61 4.25 -6.63
C GLU A 17 -7.36 5.14 -6.64
N GLN A 18 -7.54 6.44 -6.41
CA GLN A 18 -6.43 7.39 -6.34
C GLN A 18 -5.56 7.15 -5.10
N ALA A 19 -6.16 6.82 -3.95
CA ALA A 19 -5.43 6.48 -2.73
C ALA A 19 -4.59 5.20 -2.90
N THR A 20 -5.14 4.18 -3.55
CA THR A 20 -4.42 2.93 -3.86
C THR A 20 -3.23 3.21 -4.79
N LYS A 21 -3.42 3.97 -5.88
CA LYS A 21 -2.33 4.36 -6.78
C LYS A 21 -1.27 5.22 -6.09
N ALA A 22 -1.67 6.12 -5.20
CA ALA A 22 -0.73 6.92 -4.42
C ALA A 22 0.15 6.04 -3.51
N LEU A 23 -0.44 5.01 -2.89
CA LEU A 23 0.30 4.06 -2.06
C LEU A 23 1.28 3.20 -2.87
N GLU A 24 0.89 2.75 -4.06
CA GLU A 24 1.80 2.05 -4.98
C GLU A 24 2.99 2.94 -5.37
N THR A 25 2.72 4.19 -5.74
CA THR A 25 3.76 5.16 -6.10
C THR A 25 4.74 5.39 -4.94
N ILE A 26 4.23 5.55 -3.71
CA ILE A 26 5.06 5.72 -2.51
C ILE A 26 5.88 4.46 -2.23
N LYS A 27 5.26 3.27 -2.33
CA LYS A 27 5.92 1.97 -2.15
C LYS A 27 7.12 1.87 -3.08
N ASP A 28 6.91 2.10 -4.37
CA ASP A 28 7.96 1.98 -5.38
C ASP A 28 9.08 3.00 -5.17
N PHE A 29 8.72 4.24 -4.85
CA PHE A 29 9.70 5.29 -4.53
C PHE A 29 10.55 4.93 -3.31
N VAL A 30 9.94 4.42 -2.24
CA VAL A 30 10.68 4.03 -1.03
C VAL A 30 11.60 2.84 -1.31
N LYS A 31 11.14 1.85 -2.09
CA LYS A 31 11.99 0.71 -2.49
C LYS A 31 13.17 1.14 -3.35
N GLU A 32 12.97 2.09 -4.26
CA GLU A 32 14.04 2.66 -5.08
C GLU A 32 15.06 3.43 -4.23
N LYS A 33 14.60 4.32 -3.34
CA LYS A 33 15.49 5.17 -2.53
C LYS A 33 16.12 4.47 -1.35
N PHE A 34 15.45 3.46 -0.79
CA PHE A 34 15.88 2.73 0.39
C PHE A 34 15.79 1.22 0.16
N PRO A 35 16.66 0.62 -0.69
CA PRO A 35 16.59 -0.79 -1.04
C PRO A 35 16.67 -1.73 0.17
N MET A 36 17.38 -1.31 1.23
CA MET A 36 17.48 -2.06 2.49
C MET A 36 16.13 -2.25 3.19
N LEU A 37 15.14 -1.40 2.92
CA LEU A 37 13.78 -1.50 3.48
C LEU A 37 12.83 -2.34 2.60
N GLY A 38 13.28 -2.79 1.41
CA GLY A 38 12.42 -3.40 0.40
C GLY A 38 11.59 -4.58 0.91
N GLY A 39 12.21 -5.50 1.66
CA GLY A 39 11.49 -6.65 2.24
C GLY A 39 10.45 -6.26 3.30
N ALA A 40 10.75 -5.28 4.14
CA ALA A 40 9.81 -4.79 5.16
C ALA A 40 8.62 -4.06 4.52
N VAL A 41 8.89 -3.27 3.47
CA VAL A 41 7.87 -2.60 2.65
C VAL A 41 7.01 -3.65 1.92
N ASP A 42 7.62 -4.68 1.33
CA ASP A 42 6.83 -5.74 0.68
C ASP A 42 5.94 -6.51 1.67
N ASN A 43 6.41 -6.75 2.90
CA ASN A 43 5.58 -7.36 3.95
C ASN A 43 4.43 -6.45 4.40
N MET A 44 4.70 -5.16 4.60
CA MET A 44 3.71 -4.18 5.06
C MET A 44 2.59 -3.95 4.02
N PHE A 45 2.94 -3.99 2.73
CA PHE A 45 2.00 -3.74 1.64
C PHE A 45 1.39 -5.05 1.08
N GLY A 46 2.11 -6.17 1.14
CA GLY A 46 1.70 -7.48 0.63
C GLY A 46 0.69 -8.24 1.51
N ALA A 47 0.51 -7.83 2.77
CA ALA A 47 -0.55 -8.34 3.64
C ALA A 47 -1.98 -8.01 3.13
N SER A 48 -2.11 -7.14 2.11
CA SER A 48 -3.40 -6.74 1.54
C SER A 48 -3.87 -7.62 0.37
N GLY A 49 -3.04 -8.56 -0.11
CA GLY A 49 -3.32 -9.38 -1.28
C GLY A 49 -3.37 -10.89 -1.02
N LYS A 50 -3.37 -11.33 0.24
CA LYS A 50 -3.33 -12.75 0.64
C LYS A 50 -4.53 -13.23 1.47
N ASP A 51 -5.59 -12.44 1.57
CA ASP A 51 -6.80 -12.85 2.27
C ASP A 51 -7.87 -13.52 1.35
N GLU A 52 -7.58 -13.73 0.05
CA GLU A 52 -8.55 -14.32 -0.91
C GLU A 52 -8.18 -15.71 -1.49
N GLU A 53 -7.04 -16.33 -1.14
CA GLU A 53 -6.58 -17.55 -1.85
C GLU A 53 -6.14 -18.74 -0.97
N ASP A 54 -6.50 -18.82 0.31
CA ASP A 54 -6.29 -20.01 1.16
C ASP A 54 -7.62 -20.53 1.74
N GLY A 55 -8.56 -20.86 0.85
CA GLY A 55 -9.92 -21.27 1.19
C GLY A 55 -10.50 -22.45 0.39
N LEU A 56 -9.68 -23.29 -0.26
CA LEU A 56 -10.10 -24.57 -0.88
C LEU A 56 -9.07 -25.67 -0.71
#